data_AF-A0A953YQG4-F1
#
_entry.id   AF-A0A953YQG4-F1
#
_cell.length_a   1.000
_cell.length_b   1.000
_cell.length_c   1.000
_cell.angle_alpha   90.00
_cell.angle_beta   90.00
_cell.angle_gamma   90.00
#
_symmetry.space_group_name_H-M   'P 1'
#
loop_
_entity.id
_entity.type
_entity.pdbx_description
1 polymer ?
#
loop_
_entity_poly.entity_id
_entity_poly.type
_entity_poly.pdbx_seq_one_letter_code
_entity_poly.pdbx_strand_id
1 'polypeptide(L)' 'AEGRPRRIAGSGYHGNDGFYEARGRYSPFVTCNEWVRRGLADAGIRTALWSPFPAALLGHLR' A
#
# COMPACT_ATOMS: atom_id res chain seq x y z
N ALA A 1 -3.43 -20.04 -7.08
CA ALA A 1 -4.42 -18.94 -6.94
C ALA A 1 -3.67 -17.65 -6.65
N GLU A 2 -3.09 -17.05 -7.68
CA GLU A 2 -2.41 -15.75 -7.58
C GLU A 2 -3.48 -14.67 -7.57
N GLY A 3 -3.70 -14.01 -6.43
CA GLY A 3 -4.64 -12.89 -6.34
C GLY A 3 -5.49 -12.83 -5.08
N ARG A 4 -5.60 -13.91 -4.29
CA ARG A 4 -6.29 -13.85 -2.99
C ARG A 4 -5.32 -13.43 -1.88
N PRO A 5 -5.68 -12.46 -1.02
CA PRO A 5 -4.85 -12.10 0.12
C PRO A 5 -4.73 -13.29 1.09
N ARG A 6 -3.50 -13.59 1.54
CA ARG A 6 -3.22 -14.70 2.47
C ARG A 6 -3.23 -14.20 3.91
N ARG A 7 -4.27 -14.51 4.69
CA ARG A 7 -4.35 -14.14 6.11
C ARG A 7 -3.33 -14.92 6.93
N ILE A 8 -2.68 -14.26 7.88
CA ILE A 8 -1.79 -14.89 8.85
C ILE A 8 -2.64 -15.28 10.07
N ALA A 9 -2.78 -16.59 10.33
CA ALA A 9 -3.65 -17.09 11.39
C ALA A 9 -3.16 -16.62 12.78
N GLY A 10 -4.11 -16.25 13.66
CA GLY A 10 -3.80 -15.78 15.01
C GLY A 10 -3.13 -14.40 15.10
N SER A 11 -3.09 -13.63 14.01
CA SER A 11 -2.50 -12.29 13.98
C SER A 11 -3.55 -11.20 13.81
N GLY A 12 -3.29 -10.05 14.41
CA GLY A 12 -4.18 -8.89 14.50
C GLY A 12 -3.82 -8.05 15.72
N TYR A 13 -4.32 -6.81 15.79
CA TYR A 13 -4.24 -6.01 17.02
C TYR A 13 -5.42 -6.31 17.96
N HIS A 14 -6.61 -6.66 17.41
CA HIS A 14 -7.85 -6.85 18.17
C HIS A 14 -8.66 -8.04 17.64
N GLY A 15 -9.76 -8.39 18.31
CA GLY A 15 -10.65 -9.49 17.90
C GLY A 15 -11.42 -9.25 16.59
N ASN A 16 -11.36 -8.03 16.03
CA ASN A 16 -12.07 -7.64 14.81
C ASN A 16 -11.14 -7.25 13.65
N ASP A 17 -9.84 -7.53 13.74
CA ASP A 17 -8.88 -7.30 12.66
C ASP A 17 -8.05 -8.55 12.31
N GLY A 18 -7.14 -8.42 11.35
CA GLY A 18 -6.20 -9.48 11.02
C GLY A 18 -5.12 -9.05 10.05
N PHE A 19 -3.94 -9.64 10.18
CA PHE A 19 -2.85 -9.37 9.25
C PHE A 19 -2.85 -10.34 8.07
N TYR A 20 -2.32 -9.84 6.96
CA TYR A 20 -2.19 -10.57 5.71
C TYR A 20 -0.74 -10.49 5.25
N GLU A 21 -0.31 -11.52 4.53
CA GLU A 21 1.03 -11.53 3.97
C GLU A 21 1.23 -10.41 2.95
N ALA A 22 2.30 -9.64 3.15
CA ALA A 22 2.69 -8.59 2.24
C ALA A 22 3.25 -9.16 0.93
N ARG A 23 2.97 -8.48 -0.18
CA ARG A 23 3.61 -8.74 -1.48
C ARG A 23 4.78 -7.78 -1.66
N GLY A 24 5.99 -8.25 -1.43
CA GLY A 24 7.22 -7.46 -1.51
C GLY A 24 7.77 -7.09 -0.14
N ARG A 25 8.73 -6.16 -0.10
CA ARG A 25 9.43 -5.71 1.12
C ARG A 25 9.49 -4.20 1.19
N TYR A 26 9.35 -3.66 2.40
CA TYR A 26 9.56 -2.25 2.67
C TYR A 26 11.03 -1.88 2.48
N SER A 27 11.32 -0.73 1.86
CA SER A 27 12.66 -0.18 1.70
C SER A 27 12.62 1.34 1.54
N PRO A 28 13.77 2.04 1.57
CA PRO A 28 13.81 3.48 1.29
C PRO A 28 13.25 3.87 -0.09
N PHE A 29 13.23 2.93 -1.04
CA PHE A 29 12.68 3.13 -2.39
C PHE A 29 11.21 2.69 -2.51
N VAL A 30 10.78 1.75 -1.66
CA VAL A 30 9.44 1.15 -1.65
C VAL A 30 8.85 1.36 -0.26
N THR A 31 8.29 2.55 -0.07
CA THR A 31 7.63 2.95 1.18
C THR A 31 6.12 2.69 1.12
N CYS A 32 5.42 2.90 2.23
CA CYS A 32 3.96 2.83 2.27
C CYS A 32 3.30 3.83 1.29
N ASN A 33 3.87 5.03 1.16
CA ASN A 33 3.38 6.04 0.23
C ASN A 33 3.52 5.57 -1.24
N GLU A 34 4.59 4.86 -1.57
CA GLU A 34 4.79 4.28 -2.91
C GLU A 34 3.79 3.14 -3.19
N TRP A 35 3.42 2.33 -2.20
CA TRP A 35 2.36 1.32 -2.36
C TRP A 35 1.00 1.96 -2.63
N VAL A 36 0.63 2.98 -1.87
CA VAL A 36 -0.65 3.69 -2.10
C VAL A 36 -0.63 4.39 -3.46
N ARG A 37 0.49 5.03 -3.84
CA ARG A 37 0.66 5.67 -5.15
C ARG A 37 0.41 4.69 -6.30
N ARG A 38 0.96 3.47 -6.23
CA ARG A 38 0.72 2.42 -7.23
C ARG A 38 -0.75 2.03 -7.30
N GLY A 39 -1.41 1.83 -6.15
CA GLY A 39 -2.85 1.52 -6.12
C GLY A 39 -3.72 2.62 -6.73
N LEU A 40 -3.39 3.89 -6.48
CA LEU A 40 -4.08 5.03 -7.10
C LEU A 40 -3.83 5.08 -8.62
N ALA A 41 -2.59 4.84 -9.05
CA ALA A 41 -2.25 4.78 -10.48
C ALA A 41 -2.99 3.64 -11.19
N ASP A 42 -3.09 2.46 -10.56
CA ASP A 42 -3.86 1.32 -11.06
C ASP A 42 -5.37 1.63 -11.14
N ALA A 43 -5.87 2.51 -10.28
CA ALA A 43 -7.25 3.04 -10.33
C ALA A 43 -7.44 4.18 -11.33
N GLY A 44 -6.41 4.54 -12.12
CA GLY A 44 -6.47 5.60 -13.13
C GLY A 44 -6.33 7.02 -12.58
N ILE A 45 -5.98 7.18 -11.30
CA ILE A 45 -5.77 8.49 -10.67
C ILE A 45 -4.38 9.00 -11.04
N ARG A 46 -4.27 10.28 -11.41
CA ARG A 46 -2.98 10.91 -11.72
C ARG A 46 -2.12 11.02 -10.45
N THR A 47 -1.01 10.30 -10.43
CA THR A 47 -0.02 10.33 -9.33
C THR A 47 1.34 10.82 -9.81
N ALA A 48 2.23 11.19 -8.87
CA ALA A 48 3.64 11.38 -9.16
C ALA A 48 4.31 10.10 -9.71
N LEU A 49 5.52 10.23 -10.27
CA LEU A 49 6.35 9.10 -10.70
C LEU A 49 6.89 8.28 -9.51
N TRP A 50 7.17 8.95 -8.40
CA TRP A 50 7.65 8.34 -7.17
C TRP A 50 7.17 9.16 -5.97
N SER A 51 6.73 8.49 -4.90
CA SER A 51 6.13 9.15 -3.75
C SER A 51 6.69 8.62 -2.42
N PRO A 52 7.90 9.02 -2.01
CA PRO A 52 8.44 8.62 -0.71
C PRO A 52 7.72 9.32 0.45
N PHE A 53 7.20 10.52 0.23
CA PHE A 53 6.56 11.40 1.22
C PHE A 53 5.10 11.70 0.86
N PRO A 54 4.25 12.04 1.84
CA PRO A 54 2.81 12.26 1.61
C PRO A 54 2.50 13.45 0.71
N ALA A 55 3.37 14.46 0.62
CA ALA A 55 3.16 15.62 -0.25
C ALA A 55 3.05 15.24 -1.73
N ALA A 56 3.90 14.31 -2.19
CA ALA A 56 3.86 13.79 -3.57
C ALA A 56 2.65 12.87 -3.82
N LEU A 57 2.14 12.23 -2.77
CA LEU A 57 0.97 11.36 -2.85
C LEU A 57 -0.32 12.16 -2.92
N LEU A 58 -0.51 13.11 -1.99
CA LEU A 58 -1.76 13.84 -1.77
C LEU A 58 -1.84 15.17 -2.53
N GLY A 59 -0.78 15.56 -3.24
CA GLY A 59 -0.75 16.83 -3.99
C GLY A 59 -1.89 16.99 -5.01
N HIS A 60 -2.47 15.88 -5.49
CA HIS A 60 -3.60 15.86 -6.42
C HIS A 60 -4.97 16.17 -5.79
N LEU A 61 -5.05 16.26 -4.45
CA LEU A 61 -6.28 16.58 -3.71
C LEU A 61 -6.43 18.07 -3.40
N ARG A 62 -5.52 18.90 -3.92
CA ARG A 62 -5.61 20.36 -3.88
C ARG A 62 -6.32 20.85 -5.13
#